data_AF-X1K1F5-F1
#
_entry.id   AF-X1K1F5-F1
#
_cell.length_a   1.000
_cell.length_b   1.000
_cell.length_c   1.000
_cell.angle_alpha   90.00
_cell.angle_beta   90.00
_cell.angle_gamma   90.00
#
_symmetry.space_group_name_H-M   'P 1'
#
loop_
_entity.id
_entity.type
_entity.pdbx_description
1 polymer ?
#
loop_
_entity_poly.entity_id
_entity_poly.type
_entity_poly.pdbx_seq_one_letter_code
_entity_poly.pdbx_strand_id
1 'polypeptide(L)'
;DPEYPAPYLGLGHAYRQQGNLGGAIYCWEKALEADPDFSQAHFDLAIAYLNAGNKTKAFDLLSEYKKRYYHLMIPAEKERLDAFIEQCQK
;
A
#
# COMPACT_ATOMS: atom_id res chain seq x y z
N ASP A 1 -9.43 -23.79 -1.44
CA ASP A 1 -8.17 -23.23 -0.92
C ASP A 1 -8.43 -21.86 -0.34
N PRO A 2 -8.43 -21.72 0.98
CA PRO A 2 -8.57 -20.43 1.60
C PRO A 2 -7.26 -19.66 1.48
N GLU A 3 -7.36 -18.40 1.04
CA GLU A 3 -6.39 -17.33 1.33
C GLU A 3 -5.06 -17.37 0.57
N TYR A 4 -5.11 -17.45 -0.76
CA TYR A 4 -4.02 -16.91 -1.58
C TYR A 4 -4.22 -15.37 -1.67
N PRO A 5 -3.32 -14.52 -1.14
CA PRO A 5 -3.43 -13.06 -1.24
C PRO A 5 -3.00 -12.50 -2.62
N ALA A 6 -2.21 -13.28 -3.37
CA ALA A 6 -1.66 -12.87 -4.67
C ALA A 6 -2.72 -12.54 -5.77
N PRO A 7 -3.86 -13.25 -5.88
CA PRO A 7 -4.93 -12.89 -6.80
C PRO A 7 -5.54 -11.52 -6.49
N TYR A 8 -5.67 -11.17 -5.21
CA TYR A 8 -6.16 -9.87 -4.80
C TYR A 8 -5.16 -8.75 -5.14
N LEU A 9 -3.85 -8.99 -5.00
CA LEU A 9 -2.84 -8.02 -5.44
C LEU A 9 -2.93 -7.74 -6.95
N GLY A 10 -2.97 -8.81 -7.77
CA GLY A 10 -3.06 -8.69 -9.22
C GLY A 10 -4.35 -8.01 -9.68
N LEU A 11 -5.47 -8.34 -9.03
CA LEU A 11 -6.76 -7.70 -9.29
C LEU A 11 -6.74 -6.22 -8.88
N GLY A 12 -6.08 -5.87 -7.76
CA GLY A 12 -5.90 -4.50 -7.33
C GLY A 12 -5.10 -3.68 -8.36
N HIS A 13 -4.02 -4.23 -8.90
CA HIS A 13 -3.27 -3.59 -10.00
C HIS A 13 -4.12 -3.44 -11.26
N ALA A 14 -4.94 -4.43 -11.61
CA ALA A 14 -5.84 -4.36 -12.76
C ALA A 14 -6.89 -3.24 -12.59
N TYR A 15 -7.49 -3.13 -11.41
CA TYR A 15 -8.44 -2.05 -11.11
C TYR A 15 -7.77 -0.67 -11.10
N ARG A 16 -6.56 -0.54 -10.54
CA ARG A 16 -5.79 0.71 -10.61
C ARG A 16 -5.54 1.15 -12.05
N GLN A 17 -5.16 0.21 -12.92
CA GLN A 17 -4.92 0.50 -14.34
C GLN A 17 -6.19 0.94 -15.09
N GLN A 18 -7.36 0.49 -14.64
CA GLN A 18 -8.66 0.92 -15.17
C GLN A 18 -9.13 2.27 -14.59
N GLY A 19 -8.33 2.92 -13.72
CA GLY A 19 -8.73 4.12 -12.98
C GLY A 19 -9.73 3.85 -11.86
N ASN A 20 -10.09 2.58 -11.61
CA ASN A 20 -10.97 2.19 -10.52
C ASN A 20 -10.17 2.08 -9.21
N LEU A 21 -9.85 3.23 -8.63
CA LEU A 21 -9.07 3.31 -7.40
C LEU A 21 -9.78 2.65 -6.21
N GLY A 22 -11.11 2.73 -6.14
CA GLY A 22 -11.91 2.11 -5.08
C GLY A 22 -11.85 0.58 -5.12
N GLY A 23 -11.98 -0.01 -6.31
CA GLY A 23 -11.80 -1.46 -6.51
C GLY A 23 -10.38 -1.92 -6.18
N ALA A 24 -9.38 -1.08 -6.49
CA ALA A 24 -8.00 -1.38 -6.16
C ALA A 24 -7.74 -1.42 -4.64
N ILE A 25 -8.24 -0.41 -3.92
CA ILE A 25 -8.20 -0.34 -2.44
C ILE A 25 -8.85 -1.59 -1.84
N TYR A 26 -10.07 -1.92 -2.25
CA TYR A 26 -10.77 -3.11 -1.74
C TYR A 26 -9.95 -4.39 -1.92
N CYS A 27 -9.34 -4.57 -3.10
CA CYS A 27 -8.53 -5.76 -3.34
C CYS A 27 -7.28 -5.79 -2.46
N TRP A 28 -6.57 -4.69 -2.29
CA TRP A 28 -5.38 -4.68 -1.43
C TRP A 28 -5.74 -4.82 0.06
N GLU A 29 -6.88 -4.31 0.50
CA GLU A 29 -7.40 -4.59 1.85
C GLU A 29 -7.65 -6.09 2.04
N LYS A 30 -8.29 -6.77 1.07
CA LYS A 30 -8.45 -8.23 1.11
C LYS A 30 -7.13 -8.99 1.07
N ALA A 31 -6.14 -8.49 0.33
CA ALA A 31 -4.80 -9.07 0.34
C ALA A 31 -4.14 -8.98 1.72
N LEU A 32 -4.32 -7.86 2.44
CA LEU A 32 -3.81 -7.68 3.80
C LEU A 32 -4.63 -8.39 4.89
N GLU A 33 -5.93 -8.60 4.68
CA GLU A 33 -6.72 -9.47 5.54
C GLU A 33 -6.23 -10.92 5.50
N ALA A 34 -5.86 -11.40 4.30
CA ALA A 34 -5.33 -12.75 4.10
C ALA A 34 -3.85 -12.88 4.53
N ASP A 35 -3.03 -11.87 4.26
CA ASP A 35 -1.64 -11.80 4.69
C ASP A 35 -1.28 -10.37 5.14
N PRO A 36 -1.36 -10.09 6.46
CA PRO A 36 -1.00 -8.79 7.02
C PRO A 36 0.44 -8.37 6.74
N ASP A 37 1.33 -9.33 6.46
CA ASP A 37 2.74 -9.11 6.21
C ASP A 37 3.04 -8.95 4.71
N PHE A 38 2.01 -8.90 3.86
CA PHE A 38 2.22 -8.74 2.42
C PHE A 38 2.68 -7.32 2.06
N SER A 39 3.99 -7.12 2.07
CA SER A 39 4.67 -5.84 1.91
C SER A 39 4.20 -5.06 0.67
N GLN A 40 4.00 -5.75 -0.45
CA GLN A 40 3.57 -5.12 -1.69
C GLN A 40 2.14 -4.58 -1.61
N ALA A 41 1.19 -5.35 -1.05
CA ALA A 41 -0.17 -4.89 -0.84
C ALA A 41 -0.23 -3.72 0.15
N HIS A 42 0.60 -3.75 1.19
CA HIS A 42 0.73 -2.67 2.17
C HIS A 42 1.15 -1.35 1.50
N PHE A 43 2.21 -1.39 0.68
CA PHE A 43 2.69 -0.21 -0.01
C PHE A 43 1.70 0.28 -1.07
N ASP A 44 1.17 -0.60 -1.93
CA ASP A 44 0.22 -0.22 -2.97
C ASP A 44 -1.07 0.37 -2.37
N LEU A 45 -1.58 -0.17 -1.26
CA LEU A 45 -2.74 0.36 -0.53
C LEU A 45 -2.47 1.76 0.01
N ALA A 46 -1.29 2.00 0.58
CA ALA A 46 -0.93 3.31 1.12
C ALA A 46 -0.86 4.39 0.02
N ILE A 47 -0.27 4.04 -1.13
CA ILE A 47 -0.25 4.92 -2.32
C ILE A 47 -1.66 5.14 -2.86
N ALA A 48 -2.51 4.13 -2.83
CA ALA A 48 -3.90 4.24 -3.25
C ALA A 48 -4.68 5.25 -2.39
N TYR A 49 -4.51 5.17 -1.07
CA TYR A 49 -5.13 6.10 -0.14
C TYR A 49 -4.61 7.53 -0.32
N LEU A 50 -3.31 7.69 -0.60
CA LEU A 50 -2.73 8.99 -0.92
C LEU A 50 -3.36 9.60 -2.18
N ASN A 51 -3.50 8.80 -3.24
CA ASN A 51 -4.13 9.21 -4.50
C ASN A 51 -5.64 9.50 -4.34
N ALA A 52 -6.32 8.80 -3.43
CA ALA A 52 -7.72 9.05 -3.09
C ALA A 52 -7.91 10.29 -2.19
N GLY A 53 -6.83 10.97 -1.80
CA GLY A 53 -6.85 12.13 -0.90
C GLY A 53 -7.01 11.76 0.58
N ASN A 54 -7.06 10.48 0.93
CA ASN A 54 -7.13 10.03 2.31
C ASN A 54 -5.73 9.95 2.94
N LYS A 55 -5.17 11.13 3.19
CA LYS A 55 -3.81 11.29 3.73
C LYS A 55 -3.62 10.66 5.10
N THR A 56 -4.66 10.63 5.94
CA THR A 56 -4.60 10.00 7.26
C THR A 56 -4.33 8.50 7.14
N LYS A 57 -5.15 7.77 6.39
CA LYS A 57 -4.94 6.32 6.18
C LYS A 57 -3.61 6.03 5.48
N ALA A 58 -3.24 6.85 4.51
CA ALA A 58 -1.95 6.72 3.84
C ALA A 58 -0.78 6.88 4.82
N PHE A 59 -0.82 7.89 5.69
CA PHE A 59 0.21 8.13 6.69
C PHE A 59 0.36 6.96 7.66
N ASP A 60 -0.75 6.43 8.16
CA ASP A 60 -0.75 5.31 9.10
C ASP A 60 -0.09 4.07 8.47
N LEU A 61 -0.53 3.70 7.25
CA LEU A 61 0.03 2.56 6.52
C LEU A 61 1.50 2.74 6.15
N LEU A 62 1.91 3.92 5.67
CA LEU A 62 3.31 4.18 5.35
C LEU A 62 4.20 4.19 6.59
N SER A 63 3.70 4.69 7.72
CA SER A 63 4.42 4.69 9.00
C SER A 63 4.63 3.28 9.52
N GLU A 64 3.61 2.43 9.43
CA GLU A 64 3.72 1.01 9.76
C GLU A 64 4.68 0.27 8.82
N TYR A 65 4.54 0.49 7.51
CA TYR A 65 5.42 -0.06 6.49
C TYR A 65 6.89 0.35 6.74
N LYS A 66 7.12 1.63 7.08
CA LYS A 66 8.44 2.13 7.48
C LYS A 66 8.96 1.40 8.71
N LYS A 67 8.19 1.33 9.79
CA LYS A 67 8.61 0.64 11.03
C LYS A 67 9.08 -0.79 10.76
N ARG A 68 8.40 -1.51 9.87
CA ARG A 68 8.67 -2.92 9.58
C ARG A 68 9.82 -3.12 8.57
N TYR A 69 9.85 -2.39 7.46
CA TYR A 69 10.71 -2.69 6.33
C TYR A 69 11.88 -1.73 6.13
N TYR A 70 11.93 -0.60 6.85
CA TYR A 70 12.96 0.42 6.61
C TYR A 70 14.39 -0.09 6.79
N HIS A 71 14.62 -1.03 7.70
CA HIS A 71 15.96 -1.60 7.90
C HIS A 71 16.44 -2.48 6.73
N LEU A 72 15.52 -3.00 5.91
CA LEU A 72 15.81 -3.85 4.74
C LEU A 72 15.97 -3.06 3.44
N MET A 73 15.60 -1.77 3.44
CA MET A 73 15.59 -0.94 2.25
C MET A 73 16.94 -0.32 1.91
N ILE A 74 17.18 -0.16 0.61
CA ILE A 74 18.31 0.64 0.11
C ILE A 74 18.03 2.15 0.29
N PRO A 75 19.06 3.02 0.28
CA PRO A 75 18.88 4.46 0.51
C PRO A 75 17.85 5.14 -0.39
N ALA A 76 17.81 4.79 -1.69
CA ALA A 76 16.87 5.38 -2.64
C ALA A 76 15.40 5.02 -2.33
N GLU A 77 15.14 3.80 -1.82
CA GLU A 77 13.79 3.38 -1.41
C GLU A 77 13.36 4.08 -0.13
N LYS A 78 14.30 4.30 0.81
CA LYS A 78 14.06 5.05 2.05
C LYS A 78 13.66 6.49 1.76
N GLU A 79 14.42 7.17 0.90
CA GLU A 79 14.12 8.54 0.49
C GLU A 79 12.74 8.64 -0.16
N ARG A 80 12.41 7.68 -1.03
CA ARG A 80 11.09 7.61 -1.66
C ARG A 80 9.96 7.41 -0.64
N LEU A 81 10.15 6.51 0.33
CA LEU A 81 9.17 6.27 1.38
C LEU A 81 8.98 7.51 2.26
N ASP A 82 10.07 8.18 2.62
CA ASP A 82 10.04 9.41 3.42
C ASP A 82 9.31 10.53 2.68
N ALA A 83 9.55 10.69 1.37
CA ALA A 83 8.82 11.65 0.55
C ALA A 83 7.29 11.40 0.52
N PHE A 84 6.87 10.13 0.47
CA PHE A 84 5.44 9.80 0.55
C PHE A 84 4.83 10.11 1.92
N ILE A 85 5.57 9.85 3.00
CA ILE A 85 5.13 10.17 4.37
C ILE A 85 4.99 11.69 4.53
N GLU A 86 5.97 12.47 4.06
CA GLU A 86 5.90 13.93 4.07
C GLU A 86 4.72 14.46 3.25
N GLN A 87 4.41 13.84 2.11
CA GLN A 87 3.27 14.22 1.28
C GLN A 87 1.93 14.04 2.00
N CYS A 88 1.84 13.09 2.94
CA CYS A 88 0.64 12.91 3.76
C CYS A 88 0.48 14.02 4.82
N GLN A 89 1.56 14.72 5.19
CA GLN A 89 1.57 15.75 6.23
C GLN A 89 1.35 17.18 5.68
N LYS A 90 1.56 17.38 4.38
CA LYS A 90 1.25 18.63 3.65
C LYS A 90 -0.22 18.69 3.29
#